data_AF-A0A2V8LEX3-F1
#
_entry.id   AF-A0A2V8LEX3-F1
#
_cell.length_a   1.000
_cell.length_b   1.000
_cell.length_c   1.000
_cell.angle_alpha   90.00
_cell.angle_beta   90.00
_cell.angle_gamma   90.00
#
_symmetry.space_group_name_H-M   'P 1'
#
loop_
_entity.id
_entity.type
_entity.pdbx_description
1 polymer ?
#
loop_
_entity_poly.entity_id
_entity_poly.type
_entity_poly.pdbx_seq_one_letter_code
_entity_poly.pdbx_strand_id
1 'polypeptide(L)'
;MFSLNGLLRCLIVVVALAPAAMSQQVSSPSAQLVLEVHFYPGEPPAYQRITKSPMQGAWYSRFHQIKSAGTNDLPVNAVDIKPVFTESGIRVSVSVLFGELHEKQKSVGVYTLHEGEKIKIQELAQFGVDPFIVSAVNFSPTQLDLPEFFSKANSIDYIGIQPTVSLMPAYRIAVRNLSNKNVRALMVHVLKGGEPQLTFLPQGKEGAPLIVIANAFEFDARVATRATVTPTGITQVTLPGQVIEVSTAIFEDGSFEGDAEPALIYAATLRGERIQLARVIDLLEKTADDSRSDPATKIETLKTTIAMLSLEADLTTAQEVIAGFGQPVRKSPEEIKSAVEIGMKTILGHALNMTQQFQLRNPKPDPADVNRWLGNVQQRYENWLRRLGK
;
A
#
# COMPACT_ATOMS: atom_id res chain seq x y z
N MET A 1 -74.88 -54.51 -19.21
CA MET A 1 -73.61 -54.93 -19.86
C MET A 1 -72.66 -53.73 -19.83
N PHE A 2 -71.44 -53.95 -19.34
CA PHE A 2 -70.23 -53.09 -19.33
C PHE A 2 -70.03 -52.30 -20.65
N SER A 3 -69.31 -51.18 -20.80
CA SER A 3 -68.14 -50.54 -20.15
C SER A 3 -68.00 -49.13 -20.83
N LEU A 4 -67.71 -47.98 -20.19
CA LEU A 4 -66.44 -47.42 -19.66
C LEU A 4 -65.89 -46.24 -20.51
N ASN A 5 -65.20 -45.31 -19.83
CA ASN A 5 -64.39 -44.16 -20.28
C ASN A 5 -65.16 -42.84 -20.46
N GLY A 6 -65.06 -41.82 -19.59
CA GLY A 6 -64.02 -41.49 -18.61
C GLY A 6 -62.93 -40.64 -19.25
N LEU A 7 -63.08 -39.31 -19.22
CA LEU A 7 -62.00 -38.37 -19.57
C LEU A 7 -61.97 -37.21 -18.57
N LEU A 8 -60.89 -37.25 -17.80
CA LEU A 8 -60.51 -36.45 -16.64
C LEU A 8 -60.10 -35.03 -17.11
N ARG A 9 -60.70 -33.99 -16.54
CA ARG A 9 -60.23 -32.60 -16.69
C ARG A 9 -59.22 -32.29 -15.57
N CYS A 10 -57.94 -32.21 -15.92
CA CYS A 10 -56.90 -31.70 -15.04
C CYS A 10 -56.99 -30.17 -14.92
N LEU A 11 -57.20 -29.69 -13.70
CA LEU A 11 -57.09 -28.30 -13.29
C LEU A 11 -55.62 -28.00 -12.99
N ILE A 12 -54.98 -27.14 -13.78
CA ILE A 12 -53.61 -26.66 -13.52
C ILE A 12 -53.73 -25.41 -12.63
N VAL A 13 -53.28 -25.52 -11.38
CA VAL A 13 -53.12 -24.38 -10.45
C VAL A 13 -51.71 -23.83 -10.64
N VAL A 14 -51.61 -22.60 -11.14
CA VAL A 14 -50.35 -21.85 -11.22
C VAL A 14 -50.11 -21.16 -9.87
N VAL A 15 -49.19 -21.70 -9.08
CA VAL A 15 -48.73 -21.07 -7.83
C VAL A 15 -47.61 -20.08 -8.18
N ALA A 16 -47.88 -18.79 -8.00
CA ALA A 16 -46.87 -17.75 -8.10
C ALA A 16 -45.95 -17.80 -6.87
N LEU A 17 -44.72 -18.30 -7.03
CA LEU A 17 -43.67 -18.21 -6.02
C LEU A 17 -43.03 -16.82 -6.12
N ALA A 18 -43.35 -15.93 -5.17
CA ALA A 18 -42.60 -14.70 -4.97
C ALA A 18 -41.19 -15.05 -4.42
N PRO A 19 -40.10 -14.47 -4.95
CA PRO A 19 -38.78 -14.64 -4.37
C PRO A 19 -38.76 -13.92 -3.01
N ALA A 20 -38.70 -14.70 -1.93
CA ALA A 20 -38.40 -14.18 -0.61
C ALA A 20 -36.97 -13.64 -0.64
N ALA A 21 -36.82 -12.32 -0.67
CA ALA A 21 -35.57 -11.65 -0.40
C ALA A 21 -35.17 -11.99 1.04
N MET A 22 -34.32 -12.99 1.22
CA MET A 22 -33.67 -13.23 2.50
C MET A 22 -32.69 -12.08 2.74
N SER A 23 -33.12 -11.09 3.50
CA SER A 23 -32.22 -10.13 4.14
C SER A 23 -31.27 -10.93 5.02
N GLN A 24 -30.05 -11.18 4.56
CA GLN A 24 -28.97 -11.69 5.40
C GLN A 24 -28.75 -10.65 6.51
N GLN A 25 -29.23 -10.97 7.71
CA GLN A 25 -28.93 -10.22 8.91
C GLN A 25 -27.44 -10.42 9.20
N VAL A 26 -26.62 -9.49 8.72
CA VAL A 26 -25.20 -9.43 9.03
C VAL A 26 -25.10 -9.30 10.55
N SER A 27 -24.62 -10.34 11.21
CA SER A 27 -24.39 -10.33 12.65
C SER A 27 -23.50 -9.14 13.01
N SER A 28 -23.99 -8.25 13.86
CA SER A 28 -23.19 -7.11 14.35
C SER A 28 -21.86 -7.63 14.91
N PRO A 29 -20.72 -7.06 14.52
CA PRO A 29 -19.44 -7.53 15.04
C PRO A 29 -19.39 -7.28 16.55
N SER A 30 -18.93 -8.27 17.32
CA SER A 30 -18.74 -8.12 18.77
C SER A 30 -17.69 -7.03 19.06
N ALA A 31 -17.86 -6.29 20.16
CA ALA A 31 -16.84 -5.37 20.65
C ALA A 31 -15.47 -6.08 20.76
N GLN A 32 -14.41 -5.41 20.31
CA GLN A 32 -13.03 -5.90 20.35
C GLN A 32 -12.15 -4.88 21.06
N LEU A 33 -11.22 -5.35 21.89
CA LEU A 33 -10.26 -4.47 22.54
C LEU A 33 -9.20 -3.99 21.52
N VAL A 34 -8.93 -2.69 21.51
CA VAL A 34 -8.00 -2.05 20.57
C VAL A 34 -7.04 -1.13 21.29
N LEU A 35 -5.91 -0.86 20.64
CA LEU A 35 -4.99 0.18 21.10
C LEU A 35 -5.37 1.51 20.43
N GLU A 36 -5.84 2.47 21.21
CA GLU A 36 -5.93 3.87 20.82
C GLU A 36 -4.56 4.54 20.97
N VAL A 37 -4.10 5.29 19.96
CA VAL A 37 -2.79 5.96 19.92
C VAL A 37 -2.97 7.42 19.53
N HIS A 38 -2.68 8.33 20.45
CA HIS A 38 -2.54 9.76 20.19
C HIS A 38 -1.07 10.07 19.91
N PHE A 39 -0.74 10.31 18.65
CA PHE A 39 0.63 10.51 18.17
C PHE A 39 0.90 11.95 17.68
N TYR A 40 -0.14 12.79 17.61
CA TYR A 40 -0.04 14.19 17.21
C TYR A 40 -0.99 15.05 18.06
N PRO A 41 -0.52 16.12 18.73
CA PRO A 41 -1.36 16.96 19.57
C PRO A 41 -2.50 17.63 18.78
N GLY A 42 -3.72 17.56 19.31
CA GLY A 42 -4.89 18.20 18.71
C GLY A 42 -5.53 17.44 17.53
N GLU A 43 -4.92 16.36 17.06
CA GLU A 43 -5.46 15.49 16.02
C GLU A 43 -6.24 14.31 16.64
N PRO A 44 -7.21 13.72 15.92
CA PRO A 44 -7.86 12.48 16.34
C PRO A 44 -6.85 11.33 16.52
N PRO A 45 -7.07 10.41 17.47
CA PRO A 45 -6.18 9.26 17.64
C PRO A 45 -6.32 8.25 16.49
N ALA A 46 -5.28 7.43 16.32
CA ALA A 46 -5.35 6.22 15.51
C ALA A 46 -5.77 5.03 16.38
N TYR A 47 -6.33 4.01 15.73
CA TYR A 47 -6.76 2.77 16.38
C TYR A 47 -6.05 1.59 15.73
N GLN A 48 -5.41 0.77 16.57
CA GLN A 48 -4.56 -0.33 16.16
C GLN A 48 -5.03 -1.65 16.75
N ARG A 49 -4.89 -2.72 15.95
CA ARG A 49 -5.32 -4.05 16.35
C ARG A 49 -4.35 -4.65 17.32
N ILE A 50 -4.88 -5.10 18.45
CA ILE A 50 -4.14 -5.93 19.39
C ILE A 50 -4.12 -7.33 18.80
N THR A 51 -2.92 -7.84 18.57
CA THR A 51 -2.74 -9.12 17.89
C THR A 51 -2.32 -10.20 18.88
N LYS A 52 -2.23 -11.44 18.42
CA LYS A 52 -1.62 -12.54 19.18
C LYS A 52 -0.12 -12.69 18.92
N SER A 53 0.44 -11.88 18.01
CA SER A 53 1.81 -12.02 17.53
C SER A 53 2.64 -10.76 17.80
N PRO A 54 3.80 -10.86 18.46
CA PRO A 54 4.68 -9.71 18.69
C PRO A 54 5.31 -9.14 17.44
N MET A 55 5.16 -9.79 16.28
CA MET A 55 5.66 -9.28 15.01
C MET A 55 4.69 -8.31 14.32
N GLN A 56 3.42 -8.27 14.73
CA GLN A 56 2.41 -7.42 14.09
C GLN A 56 2.27 -6.10 14.85
N GLY A 57 2.42 -5.00 14.12
CA GLY A 57 2.42 -3.64 14.66
C GLY A 57 2.00 -2.61 13.61
N ALA A 58 2.04 -1.34 14.00
CA ALA A 58 1.85 -0.20 13.12
C ALA A 58 2.94 0.80 13.44
N TRP A 59 3.44 1.47 12.40
CA TRP A 59 4.41 2.54 12.53
C TRP A 59 3.75 3.86 12.16
N TYR A 60 4.09 4.90 12.92
CA TYR A 60 3.55 6.25 12.79
C TYR A 60 4.66 7.17 12.31
N SER A 61 4.61 7.58 11.04
CA SER A 61 5.60 8.49 10.43
C SER A 61 5.25 9.96 10.52
N ARG A 62 3.97 10.28 10.74
CA ARG A 62 3.53 11.63 11.08
C ARG A 62 3.45 11.73 12.60
N PHE A 63 4.26 12.58 13.21
CA PHE A 63 4.23 12.90 14.64
C PHE A 63 4.80 14.29 14.85
N HIS A 64 4.50 14.89 16.00
CA HIS A 64 5.05 16.18 16.36
C HIS A 64 6.51 16.00 16.81
N GLN A 65 7.44 16.67 16.13
CA GLN A 65 8.85 16.71 16.53
C GLN A 65 9.08 17.89 17.47
N ILE A 66 9.57 17.61 18.67
CA ILE A 66 9.93 18.62 19.67
C ILE A 66 11.40 19.04 19.57
N LYS A 67 12.21 18.25 18.87
CA LYS A 67 13.61 18.57 18.58
C LYS A 67 14.05 17.90 17.28
N SER A 68 14.68 18.65 16.39
CA SER A 68 15.28 18.10 15.17
C SER A 68 16.52 17.25 15.49
N ALA A 69 16.77 16.22 14.68
CA ALA A 69 18.01 15.44 14.77
C ALA A 69 19.24 16.33 14.53
N GLY A 70 20.35 16.01 15.17
CA GLY A 70 21.63 16.66 14.88
C GLY A 70 22.11 16.30 13.47
N THR A 71 22.95 17.14 12.86
CA THR A 71 23.40 17.04 11.45
C THR A 71 24.08 15.72 11.08
N ASN A 72 24.49 14.91 12.07
CA ASN A 72 25.22 13.65 11.89
C ASN A 72 24.43 12.39 12.34
N ASP A 73 23.18 12.54 12.79
CA ASP A 73 22.33 11.41 13.19
C ASP A 73 21.26 11.14 12.14
N LEU A 74 20.95 9.86 11.89
CA LEU A 74 19.76 9.50 11.11
C LEU A 74 18.52 10.09 11.83
N PRO A 75 17.63 10.82 11.12
CA PRO A 75 16.43 11.35 11.74
C PRO A 75 15.50 10.21 12.17
N VAL A 76 14.76 10.43 13.26
CA VAL A 76 13.61 9.57 13.58
C VAL A 76 12.56 9.83 12.53
N ASN A 77 12.18 8.78 11.80
CA ASN A 77 11.21 8.85 10.72
C ASN A 77 9.89 8.16 11.06
N ALA A 78 9.89 7.27 12.05
CA ALA A 78 8.66 6.67 12.55
C ALA A 78 8.77 6.19 14.00
N VAL A 79 7.62 6.03 14.65
CA VAL A 79 7.47 5.29 15.91
C VAL A 79 6.73 3.99 15.63
N ASP A 80 7.34 2.84 15.90
CA ASP A 80 6.74 1.51 15.76
C ASP A 80 6.13 1.05 17.09
N ILE A 81 4.85 0.68 17.04
CA ILE A 81 4.06 0.23 18.20
C ILE A 81 3.50 -1.16 17.90
N LYS A 82 3.76 -2.09 18.81
CA LYS A 82 3.36 -3.51 18.70
C LYS A 82 2.56 -3.94 19.94
N PRO A 83 1.23 -3.92 19.87
CA PRO A 83 0.35 -4.43 20.92
C PRO A 83 0.06 -5.92 20.74
N VAL A 84 0.24 -6.67 21.83
CA VAL A 84 0.04 -8.12 21.87
C VAL A 84 -0.77 -8.51 23.09
N PHE A 85 -1.75 -9.41 22.91
CA PHE A 85 -2.42 -10.05 24.03
C PHE A 85 -1.45 -10.96 24.82
N THR A 86 -1.41 -10.77 26.12
CA THR A 86 -0.68 -11.63 27.08
C THR A 86 -1.62 -12.07 28.19
N GLU A 87 -1.19 -13.00 29.03
CA GLU A 87 -1.97 -13.44 30.20
C GLU A 87 -2.21 -12.30 31.20
N SER A 88 -1.29 -11.33 31.29
CA SER A 88 -1.34 -10.21 32.23
C SER A 88 -1.90 -8.92 31.65
N GLY A 89 -2.60 -8.98 30.49
CA GLY A 89 -3.11 -7.81 29.79
C GLY A 89 -2.48 -7.61 28.42
N ILE A 90 -2.39 -6.37 27.94
CA ILE A 90 -1.87 -6.02 26.62
C ILE A 90 -0.45 -5.53 26.76
N ARG A 91 0.50 -6.27 26.20
CA ARG A 91 1.89 -5.83 26.12
C ARG A 91 2.07 -4.93 24.91
N VAL A 92 2.43 -3.66 25.12
CA VAL A 92 2.72 -2.68 24.08
C VAL A 92 4.22 -2.43 24.03
N SER A 93 4.86 -2.90 22.96
CA SER A 93 6.28 -2.61 22.71
C SER A 93 6.39 -1.38 21.82
N VAL A 94 7.22 -0.42 22.22
CA VAL A 94 7.39 0.86 21.52
C VAL A 94 8.86 1.02 21.13
N SER A 95 9.08 1.47 19.90
CA SER A 95 10.41 1.69 19.36
C SER A 95 10.42 2.83 18.35
N VAL A 96 11.57 3.46 18.17
CA VAL A 96 11.79 4.49 17.15
C VAL A 96 12.54 3.90 15.97
N LEU A 97 12.10 4.24 14.76
CA LEU A 97 12.72 3.87 13.49
C LEU A 97 13.46 5.08 12.93
N PHE A 98 14.72 4.89 12.54
CA PHE A 98 15.59 5.93 12.01
C PHE A 98 15.88 5.69 10.53
N GLY A 99 16.01 6.80 9.80
CA GLY A 99 16.31 6.81 8.36
C GLY A 99 15.09 6.54 7.48
N GLU A 100 15.18 6.88 6.19
CA GLU A 100 14.02 6.88 5.26
C GLU A 100 13.43 5.49 5.05
N LEU A 101 14.23 4.44 5.25
CA LEU A 101 13.84 3.04 5.05
C LEU A 101 13.77 2.27 6.37
N HIS A 102 13.76 2.97 7.51
CA HIS A 102 13.76 2.37 8.85
C HIS A 102 15.00 1.49 9.10
N GLU A 103 16.16 1.94 8.64
CA GLU A 103 17.46 1.27 8.63
C GLU A 103 17.91 0.86 10.04
N LYS A 104 17.45 1.59 11.05
CA LYS A 104 17.76 1.31 12.45
C LYS A 104 16.50 1.42 13.30
N GLN A 105 16.33 0.48 14.22
CA GLN A 105 15.27 0.48 15.22
C GLN A 105 15.89 0.54 16.61
N LYS A 106 15.44 1.45 17.48
CA LYS A 106 15.80 1.45 18.91
C LYS A 106 14.56 1.26 19.77
N SER A 107 14.64 0.35 20.74
CA SER A 107 13.60 0.18 21.74
C SER A 107 13.47 1.43 22.60
N VAL A 108 12.24 1.88 22.79
CA VAL A 108 11.88 2.99 23.69
C VAL A 108 11.46 2.41 25.04
N GLY A 109 10.55 1.44 25.01
CA GLY A 109 9.97 0.86 26.21
C GLY A 109 8.98 -0.27 25.90
N VAL A 110 8.60 -0.99 26.95
CA VAL A 110 7.58 -2.04 26.91
C VAL A 110 6.63 -1.78 28.07
N TYR A 111 5.35 -1.67 27.77
CA TYR A 111 4.31 -1.35 28.74
C TYR A 111 3.26 -2.46 28.78
N THR A 112 2.62 -2.63 29.92
CA THR A 112 1.44 -3.50 30.06
C THR A 112 0.23 -2.61 30.30
N LEU A 113 -0.82 -2.79 29.51
CA LEU A 113 -2.09 -2.07 29.59
C LEU A 113 -3.24 -3.03 29.84
N HIS A 114 -4.17 -2.64 30.70
CA HIS A 114 -5.49 -3.22 30.83
C HIS A 114 -6.54 -2.33 30.16
N GLU A 115 -7.73 -2.87 29.93
CA GLU A 115 -8.85 -2.09 29.39
C GLU A 115 -9.12 -0.84 30.23
N GLY A 116 -9.27 0.31 29.56
CA GLY A 116 -9.49 1.61 30.17
C GLY A 116 -8.22 2.31 30.66
N GLU A 117 -7.09 1.61 30.75
CA GLU A 117 -5.83 2.23 31.14
C GLU A 117 -5.25 3.09 30.02
N LYS A 118 -4.60 4.19 30.44
CA LYS A 118 -3.94 5.15 29.56
C LYS A 118 -2.52 5.39 30.05
N ILE A 119 -1.55 5.28 29.15
CA ILE A 119 -0.12 5.49 29.43
C ILE A 119 0.40 6.58 28.49
N LYS A 120 1.22 7.47 29.03
CA LYS A 120 2.00 8.45 28.25
C LYS A 120 3.44 7.96 28.13
N ILE A 121 3.92 7.80 26.91
CA ILE A 121 5.26 7.26 26.58
C ILE A 121 6.26 8.42 26.57
N GLN A 122 6.68 8.85 27.76
CA GLN A 122 7.53 10.03 27.94
C GLN A 122 8.94 9.86 27.35
N GLU A 123 9.38 8.61 27.26
CA GLU A 123 10.70 8.21 26.77
C GLU A 123 10.90 8.52 25.27
N LEU A 124 9.83 8.80 24.52
CA LEU A 124 9.94 9.28 23.14
C LEU A 124 10.63 10.65 23.05
N ALA A 125 10.53 11.48 24.09
CA ALA A 125 11.14 12.80 24.12
C ALA A 125 12.68 12.75 24.00
N GLN A 126 13.32 11.67 24.45
CA GLN A 126 14.77 11.48 24.32
C GLN A 126 15.21 11.36 22.85
N PHE A 127 14.27 11.06 21.95
CA PHE A 127 14.47 10.94 20.51
C PHE A 127 13.92 12.14 19.73
N GLY A 128 13.54 13.23 20.41
CA GLY A 128 12.99 14.43 19.79
C GLY A 128 11.54 14.31 19.33
N VAL A 129 10.83 13.27 19.78
CA VAL A 129 9.42 13.01 19.46
C VAL A 129 8.53 13.41 20.64
N ASP A 130 7.44 14.13 20.38
CA ASP A 130 6.44 14.44 21.40
C ASP A 130 5.85 13.14 21.99
N PRO A 131 5.75 12.97 23.32
CA PRO A 131 5.25 11.75 23.93
C PRO A 131 3.87 11.32 23.43
N PHE A 132 3.79 10.07 22.95
CA PHE A 132 2.53 9.48 22.55
C PHE A 132 1.70 9.11 23.79
N ILE A 133 0.39 9.14 23.63
CA ILE A 133 -0.54 8.61 24.63
C ILE A 133 -1.21 7.37 24.05
N VAL A 134 -1.10 6.25 24.74
CA VAL A 134 -1.70 4.98 24.33
C VAL A 134 -2.72 4.53 25.36
N SER A 135 -3.83 3.97 24.91
CA SER A 135 -4.84 3.39 25.80
C SER A 135 -5.51 2.17 25.19
N ALA A 136 -5.85 1.20 26.03
CA ALA A 136 -6.64 0.05 25.60
C ALA A 136 -8.12 0.36 25.74
N VAL A 137 -8.86 0.38 24.64
CA VAL A 137 -10.28 0.77 24.63
C VAL A 137 -11.12 -0.30 23.99
N ASN A 138 -12.31 -0.53 24.54
CA ASN A 138 -13.29 -1.37 23.87
C ASN A 138 -13.76 -0.66 22.61
N PHE A 139 -13.68 -1.35 21.48
CA PHE A 139 -14.05 -0.83 20.16
C PHE A 139 -15.18 -1.65 19.58
N SER A 140 -16.30 -0.99 19.29
CA SER A 140 -17.39 -1.62 18.55
C SER A 140 -17.40 -1.02 17.14
N PRO A 141 -17.06 -1.79 16.09
CA PRO A 141 -17.21 -1.29 14.72
C PRO A 141 -18.69 -1.00 14.49
N THR A 142 -19.04 0.25 14.22
CA THR A 142 -20.41 0.63 13.87
C THR A 142 -20.71 0.22 12.44
N GLN A 143 -21.99 0.14 12.11
CA GLN A 143 -22.49 0.01 10.75
C GLN A 143 -21.75 1.00 9.83
N LEU A 144 -21.03 0.43 8.87
CA LEU A 144 -20.23 1.17 7.92
C LEU A 144 -21.13 1.65 6.79
N ASP A 145 -21.31 2.97 6.66
CA ASP A 145 -21.90 3.55 5.46
C ASP A 145 -20.99 3.21 4.28
N LEU A 146 -21.52 2.53 3.27
CA LEU A 146 -20.73 2.19 2.08
C LEU A 146 -20.45 3.49 1.31
N PRO A 147 -19.18 3.84 1.02
CA PRO A 147 -18.89 4.96 0.15
C PRO A 147 -19.41 4.65 -1.26
N GLU A 148 -19.73 5.71 -1.99
CA GLU A 148 -20.04 5.57 -3.41
C GLU A 148 -18.77 5.19 -4.18
N PHE A 149 -18.90 4.38 -5.22
CA PHE A 149 -17.82 4.12 -6.16
C PHE A 149 -18.12 4.82 -7.47
N PHE A 150 -17.11 5.51 -8.00
CA PHE A 150 -17.19 6.21 -9.28
C PHE A 150 -15.93 5.92 -10.10
N SER A 151 -16.08 5.74 -11.41
CA SER A 151 -14.95 5.58 -12.33
C SER A 151 -15.07 6.58 -13.48
N LYS A 152 -14.02 7.36 -13.69
CA LYS A 152 -13.83 8.18 -14.91
C LYS A 152 -13.31 7.36 -16.08
N ALA A 153 -12.81 6.15 -15.82
CA ALA A 153 -12.36 5.21 -16.84
C ALA A 153 -13.50 4.25 -17.21
N ASN A 154 -14.03 4.37 -18.43
CA ASN A 154 -15.18 3.60 -18.91
C ASN A 154 -14.90 2.10 -18.98
N SER A 155 -13.63 1.73 -19.13
CA SER A 155 -13.17 0.34 -19.19
C SER A 155 -13.03 -0.34 -17.82
N ILE A 156 -13.19 0.41 -16.72
CA ILE A 156 -13.09 -0.12 -15.36
C ILE A 156 -14.49 -0.26 -14.77
N ASP A 157 -14.94 -1.50 -14.72
CA ASP A 157 -16.27 -1.84 -14.22
C ASP A 157 -16.23 -2.17 -12.73
N TYR A 158 -17.26 -1.73 -12.02
CA TYR A 158 -17.40 -1.93 -10.59
C TYR A 158 -18.10 -3.27 -10.32
N ILE A 159 -17.41 -4.17 -9.63
CA ILE A 159 -17.98 -5.47 -9.27
C ILE A 159 -18.68 -5.40 -7.91
N GLY A 160 -18.04 -4.75 -6.94
CA GLY A 160 -18.57 -4.69 -5.58
C GLY A 160 -17.64 -4.04 -4.58
N ILE A 161 -18.23 -3.67 -3.45
CA ILE A 161 -17.55 -3.11 -2.29
C ILE A 161 -17.92 -3.95 -1.07
N GLN A 162 -16.91 -4.30 -0.29
CA GLN A 162 -17.11 -5.06 0.94
C GLN A 162 -16.41 -4.33 2.09
N PRO A 163 -17.11 -4.06 3.20
CA PRO A 163 -16.46 -3.53 4.38
C PRO A 163 -15.43 -4.54 4.89
N THR A 164 -14.20 -4.09 5.11
CA THR A 164 -13.19 -4.88 5.80
C THR A 164 -13.38 -4.67 7.30
N VAL A 165 -13.64 -5.74 8.05
CA VAL A 165 -13.74 -5.68 9.52
C VAL A 165 -12.34 -5.42 10.07
N SER A 166 -12.03 -4.14 10.22
CA SER A 166 -10.77 -3.60 10.71
C SER A 166 -11.05 -2.40 11.61
N LEU A 167 -10.07 -2.07 12.45
CA LEU A 167 -10.14 -0.96 13.40
C LEU A 167 -9.93 0.40 12.74
N MET A 168 -9.44 0.37 11.51
CA MET A 168 -9.56 1.45 10.56
C MET A 168 -10.50 0.95 9.47
N PRO A 169 -11.74 1.44 9.40
CA PRO A 169 -12.66 1.23 8.30
C PRO A 169 -11.94 1.38 6.97
N ALA A 170 -11.84 0.25 6.29
CA ALA A 170 -11.39 0.14 4.94
C ALA A 170 -12.43 -0.67 4.20
N TYR A 171 -12.55 -0.40 2.90
CA TYR A 171 -13.38 -1.19 2.03
C TYR A 171 -12.49 -1.93 1.07
N ARG A 172 -12.82 -3.20 0.83
CA ARG A 172 -12.28 -3.94 -0.29
C ARG A 172 -13.15 -3.65 -1.49
N ILE A 173 -12.54 -3.12 -2.53
CA ILE A 173 -13.20 -2.78 -3.78
C ILE A 173 -12.73 -3.76 -4.83
N ALA A 174 -13.68 -4.40 -5.49
CA ALA A 174 -13.44 -5.27 -6.63
C ALA A 174 -13.83 -4.53 -7.91
N VAL A 175 -12.88 -4.44 -8.85
CA VAL A 175 -13.09 -3.85 -10.18
C VAL A 175 -12.72 -4.86 -11.28
N ARG A 176 -13.30 -4.72 -12.46
CA ARG A 176 -13.02 -5.54 -13.64
C ARG A 176 -12.49 -4.67 -14.77
N ASN A 177 -11.51 -5.20 -15.50
CA ASN A 177 -11.07 -4.62 -16.75
C ASN A 177 -11.93 -5.12 -17.92
N LEU A 178 -12.71 -4.21 -18.52
CA LEU A 178 -13.52 -4.45 -19.72
C LEU A 178 -12.82 -4.05 -21.02
N SER A 179 -11.65 -3.43 -20.96
CA SER A 179 -10.89 -3.09 -22.17
C SER A 179 -10.32 -4.35 -22.84
N ASN A 180 -9.88 -4.19 -24.09
CA ASN A 180 -9.07 -5.17 -24.80
C ASN A 180 -7.56 -5.02 -24.53
N LYS A 181 -7.17 -4.26 -23.49
CA LYS A 181 -5.79 -3.99 -23.11
C LYS A 181 -5.55 -4.40 -21.66
N ASN A 182 -4.32 -4.75 -21.33
CA ASN A 182 -3.96 -4.95 -19.93
C ASN A 182 -3.90 -3.59 -19.21
N VAL A 183 -4.52 -3.50 -18.03
CA VAL A 183 -4.40 -2.33 -17.14
C VAL A 183 -3.13 -2.50 -16.33
N ARG A 184 -2.26 -1.50 -16.37
CA ARG A 184 -0.98 -1.49 -15.68
C ARG A 184 -1.05 -0.77 -14.34
N ALA A 185 -1.83 0.30 -14.26
CA ALA A 185 -2.05 1.04 -13.03
C ALA A 185 -3.43 1.73 -13.03
N LEU A 186 -3.94 2.00 -11.83
CA LEU A 186 -5.14 2.81 -11.61
C LEU A 186 -4.78 3.98 -10.70
N MET A 187 -5.16 5.22 -11.04
CA MET A 187 -5.14 6.31 -10.08
C MET A 187 -6.44 6.29 -9.30
N VAL A 188 -6.34 6.17 -7.96
CA VAL A 188 -7.50 6.07 -7.08
C VAL A 188 -7.46 7.20 -6.05
N HIS A 189 -8.58 7.90 -5.91
CA HIS A 189 -8.81 8.89 -4.88
C HIS A 189 -9.93 8.45 -3.94
N VAL A 190 -9.78 8.77 -2.67
CA VAL A 190 -10.91 8.76 -1.72
C VAL A 190 -11.27 10.22 -1.48
N LEU A 191 -12.42 10.63 -1.99
CA LEU A 191 -12.91 12.00 -1.97
C LEU A 191 -13.89 12.20 -0.80
N LYS A 192 -13.92 13.41 -0.26
CA LYS A 192 -14.95 13.85 0.68
C LYS A 192 -15.36 15.27 0.31
N GLY A 193 -16.63 15.45 -0.04
CA GLY A 193 -17.12 16.74 -0.54
C GLY A 193 -16.42 17.19 -1.83
N GLY A 194 -16.00 16.23 -2.68
CA GLY A 194 -15.26 16.49 -3.92
C GLY A 194 -13.75 16.63 -3.75
N GLU A 195 -13.24 16.78 -2.52
CA GLU A 195 -11.81 16.99 -2.27
C GLU A 195 -11.07 15.68 -1.93
N PRO A 196 -9.90 15.42 -2.54
CA PRO A 196 -9.09 14.23 -2.22
C PRO A 196 -8.64 14.21 -0.75
N GLN A 197 -9.01 13.16 -0.04
CA GLN A 197 -8.52 12.86 1.32
C GLN A 197 -7.34 11.87 1.28
N LEU A 198 -7.38 10.94 0.34
CA LEU A 198 -6.34 9.95 0.11
C LEU A 198 -6.18 9.74 -1.39
N THR A 199 -4.93 9.61 -1.83
CA THR A 199 -4.59 9.28 -3.22
C THR A 199 -3.59 8.14 -3.22
N PHE A 200 -3.82 7.14 -4.08
CA PHE A 200 -2.89 6.04 -4.25
C PHE A 200 -2.98 5.46 -5.66
N LEU A 201 -1.92 4.76 -6.07
CA LEU A 201 -1.75 4.24 -7.42
C LEU A 201 -1.52 2.72 -7.36
N PRO A 202 -2.58 1.89 -7.26
CA PRO A 202 -2.43 0.46 -7.46
C PRO A 202 -1.78 0.19 -8.81
N GLN A 203 -0.73 -0.64 -8.81
CA GLN A 203 -0.01 -1.02 -10.01
C GLN A 203 0.55 -2.44 -9.87
N GLY A 204 0.75 -3.11 -11.01
CA GLY A 204 1.32 -4.45 -11.00
C GLY A 204 2.79 -4.43 -10.58
N LYS A 205 3.23 -5.52 -9.95
CA LYS A 205 4.60 -5.63 -9.44
C LYS A 205 5.59 -5.70 -10.60
N GLU A 206 6.67 -4.94 -10.52
CA GLU A 206 7.80 -5.01 -11.46
C GLU A 206 7.37 -4.86 -12.93
N GLY A 207 6.49 -3.90 -13.20
CA GLY A 207 5.99 -3.64 -14.55
C GLY A 207 5.02 -4.69 -15.10
N ALA A 208 4.63 -5.70 -14.31
CA ALA A 208 3.55 -6.60 -14.69
C ALA A 208 2.21 -5.83 -14.77
N PRO A 209 1.23 -6.32 -15.53
CA PRO A 209 -0.14 -5.80 -15.46
C PRO A 209 -0.71 -5.85 -14.04
N LEU A 210 -1.48 -4.83 -13.66
CA LEU A 210 -2.33 -4.84 -12.48
C LEU A 210 -3.56 -5.72 -12.72
N ILE A 211 -4.23 -5.51 -13.86
CA ILE A 211 -5.45 -6.22 -14.25
C ILE A 211 -5.30 -6.69 -15.70
N VAL A 212 -5.21 -7.99 -15.88
CA VAL A 212 -5.20 -8.60 -17.22
C VAL A 212 -6.57 -8.41 -17.88
N ILE A 213 -6.64 -8.45 -19.21
CA ILE A 213 -7.88 -8.40 -20.00
C ILE A 213 -8.95 -9.33 -19.39
N ALA A 214 -10.17 -8.81 -19.24
CA ALA A 214 -11.35 -9.50 -18.70
C ALA A 214 -11.25 -10.03 -17.26
N ASN A 215 -10.15 -9.76 -16.55
CA ASN A 215 -9.96 -10.18 -15.15
C ASN A 215 -10.40 -9.09 -14.17
N ALA A 216 -10.57 -9.52 -12.91
CA ALA A 216 -10.88 -8.66 -11.78
C ALA A 216 -9.62 -8.40 -10.94
N PHE A 217 -9.65 -7.28 -10.22
CA PHE A 217 -8.64 -6.91 -9.24
C PHE A 217 -9.31 -6.32 -8.00
N GLU A 218 -8.71 -6.59 -6.85
CA GLU A 218 -9.18 -6.09 -5.56
C GLU A 218 -8.14 -5.18 -4.93
N PHE A 219 -8.58 -4.05 -4.38
CA PHE A 219 -7.76 -3.18 -3.56
C PHE A 219 -8.51 -2.72 -2.31
N ASP A 220 -7.75 -2.36 -1.27
CA ASP A 220 -8.31 -1.83 -0.04
C ASP A 220 -8.23 -0.29 -0.05
N ALA A 221 -9.36 0.40 0.04
CA ALA A 221 -9.40 1.85 0.22
C ALA A 221 -9.79 2.21 1.66
N ARG A 222 -8.97 3.05 2.29
CA ARG A 222 -9.27 3.61 3.61
C ARG A 222 -10.13 4.85 3.45
N VAL A 223 -11.16 4.95 4.29
CA VAL A 223 -12.04 6.13 4.32
C VAL A 223 -11.77 6.97 5.57
N ALA A 224 -12.16 8.24 5.50
CA ALA A 224 -12.20 9.10 6.66
C ALA A 224 -13.26 8.61 7.65
N THR A 225 -12.89 8.57 8.92
CA THR A 225 -13.78 8.14 10.01
C THR A 225 -13.78 9.18 11.11
N ARG A 226 -14.81 9.10 11.97
CA ARG A 226 -14.87 9.84 13.21
C ARG A 226 -15.02 8.85 14.34
N ALA A 227 -14.11 8.94 15.31
CA ALA A 227 -14.28 8.26 16.58
C ALA A 227 -15.37 8.96 17.40
N THR A 228 -16.30 8.18 17.94
CA THR A 228 -17.36 8.64 18.84
C THR A 228 -17.31 7.83 20.12
N VAL A 229 -17.21 8.52 21.25
CA VAL A 229 -17.24 7.89 22.57
C VAL A 229 -18.67 7.46 22.88
N THR A 230 -18.84 6.22 23.32
CA THR A 230 -20.12 5.60 23.70
C THR A 230 -20.03 5.03 25.12
N PRO A 231 -21.14 4.73 25.79
CA PRO A 231 -21.11 4.12 27.13
C PRO A 231 -20.37 2.78 27.19
N THR A 232 -20.27 2.06 26.08
CA THR A 232 -19.64 0.73 25.98
C THR A 232 -18.23 0.78 25.38
N GLY A 233 -17.66 1.98 25.18
CA GLY A 233 -16.33 2.17 24.60
C GLY A 233 -16.33 3.15 23.44
N ILE A 234 -15.43 2.97 22.48
CA ILE A 234 -15.30 3.87 21.33
C ILE A 234 -15.86 3.18 20.09
N THR A 235 -16.56 3.94 19.29
CA THR A 235 -17.04 3.52 17.98
C THR A 235 -16.40 4.36 16.90
N GLN A 236 -16.09 3.77 15.75
CA GLN A 236 -15.80 4.57 14.56
C GLN A 236 -16.98 4.54 13.61
N VAL A 237 -17.36 5.73 13.19
CA VAL A 237 -18.37 5.94 12.17
C VAL A 237 -17.66 6.45 10.92
N THR A 238 -17.89 5.79 9.79
CA THR A 238 -17.47 6.31 8.49
C THR A 238 -18.15 7.66 8.27
N LEU A 239 -17.40 8.67 7.86
CA LEU A 239 -18.03 9.96 7.52
C LEU A 239 -18.91 9.79 6.28
N PRO A 240 -20.15 10.30 6.26
CA PRO A 240 -21.02 10.17 5.10
C PRO A 240 -20.50 10.97 3.90
N GLY A 241 -20.98 10.63 2.70
CA GLY A 241 -20.70 11.39 1.47
C GLY A 241 -19.26 11.25 0.96
N GLN A 242 -18.61 10.12 1.25
CA GLN A 242 -17.30 9.79 0.70
C GLN A 242 -17.45 9.01 -0.60
N VAL A 243 -16.55 9.28 -1.55
CA VAL A 243 -16.52 8.64 -2.87
C VAL A 243 -15.16 8.00 -3.08
N ILE A 244 -15.13 6.76 -3.53
CA ILE A 244 -13.93 6.12 -4.06
C ILE A 244 -13.96 6.32 -5.57
N GLU A 245 -13.06 7.18 -6.06
CA GLU A 245 -12.94 7.53 -7.47
C GLU A 245 -11.76 6.81 -8.11
N VAL A 246 -11.98 6.08 -9.19
CA VAL A 246 -10.94 5.73 -10.17
C VAL A 246 -10.85 6.86 -11.19
N SER A 247 -9.85 7.73 -11.04
CA SER A 247 -9.72 8.91 -11.90
C SER A 247 -9.02 8.63 -13.22
N THR A 248 -8.08 7.68 -13.23
CA THR A 248 -7.32 7.31 -14.42
C THR A 248 -7.08 5.81 -14.47
N ALA A 249 -7.30 5.18 -15.62
CA ALA A 249 -6.82 3.84 -15.92
C ALA A 249 -5.68 3.90 -16.95
N ILE A 250 -4.53 3.34 -16.63
CA ILE A 250 -3.34 3.38 -17.50
C ILE A 250 -3.10 1.98 -18.05
N PHE A 251 -3.00 1.87 -19.37
CA PHE A 251 -2.85 0.60 -20.07
C PHE A 251 -1.37 0.29 -20.35
N GLU A 252 -1.10 -0.98 -20.64
CA GLU A 252 0.24 -1.51 -20.92
C GLU A 252 0.93 -0.85 -22.14
N ASP A 253 0.15 -0.38 -23.13
CA ASP A 253 0.67 0.31 -24.31
C ASP A 253 0.91 1.82 -24.08
N GLY A 254 0.74 2.31 -22.86
CA GLY A 254 0.90 3.72 -22.49
C GLY A 254 -0.32 4.60 -22.77
N SER A 255 -1.35 4.07 -23.43
CA SER A 255 -2.64 4.77 -23.51
C SER A 255 -3.34 4.79 -22.14
N PHE A 256 -4.33 5.66 -21.98
CA PHE A 256 -5.08 5.78 -20.74
C PHE A 256 -6.52 6.25 -20.98
N GLU A 257 -7.36 6.08 -19.97
CA GLU A 257 -8.70 6.66 -19.86
C GLU A 257 -8.79 7.50 -18.57
N GLY A 258 -9.63 8.53 -18.59
CA GLY A 258 -9.81 9.44 -17.45
C GLY A 258 -8.84 10.63 -17.47
N ASP A 259 -8.34 11.02 -16.30
CA ASP A 259 -7.52 12.22 -16.16
C ASP A 259 -6.10 12.01 -16.71
N ALA A 260 -5.60 12.99 -17.48
CA ALA A 260 -4.34 12.87 -18.21
C ALA A 260 -3.08 13.06 -17.35
N GLU A 261 -3.13 13.93 -16.34
CA GLU A 261 -1.95 14.24 -15.52
C GLU A 261 -1.41 13.02 -14.75
N PRO A 262 -2.24 12.17 -14.12
CA PRO A 262 -1.75 10.93 -13.50
C PRO A 262 -1.06 10.00 -14.48
N ALA A 263 -1.56 9.87 -15.71
CA ALA A 263 -0.94 9.05 -16.74
C ALA A 263 0.43 9.58 -17.17
N LEU A 264 0.58 10.91 -17.29
CA LEU A 264 1.86 11.53 -17.60
C LEU A 264 2.89 11.32 -16.48
N ILE A 265 2.50 11.56 -15.22
CA ILE A 265 3.37 11.35 -14.05
C ILE A 265 3.82 9.89 -13.99
N TYR A 266 2.91 8.96 -14.28
CA TYR A 266 3.23 7.54 -14.34
C TYR A 266 4.22 7.21 -15.46
N ALA A 267 3.99 7.73 -16.68
CA ALA A 267 4.90 7.53 -17.81
C ALA A 267 6.31 8.06 -17.49
N ALA A 268 6.41 9.22 -16.85
CA ALA A 268 7.68 9.78 -16.38
C ALA A 268 8.36 8.89 -15.34
N THR A 269 7.60 8.36 -14.39
CA THR A 269 8.10 7.40 -13.39
C THR A 269 8.65 6.14 -14.08
N LEU A 270 7.92 5.56 -15.03
CA LEU A 270 8.37 4.41 -15.81
C LEU A 270 9.65 4.72 -16.61
N ARG A 271 9.77 5.93 -17.16
CA ARG A 271 11.00 6.35 -17.84
C ARG A 271 12.20 6.34 -16.89
N GLY A 272 12.03 6.85 -15.68
CA GLY A 272 13.04 6.81 -14.63
C GLY A 272 13.42 5.40 -14.21
N GLU A 273 12.42 4.54 -14.00
CA GLU A 273 12.66 3.12 -13.69
C GLU A 273 13.51 2.45 -14.76
N ARG A 274 13.21 2.68 -16.03
CA ARG A 274 13.96 2.07 -17.14
C ARG A 274 15.40 2.52 -17.21
N ILE A 275 15.66 3.81 -17.03
CA ILE A 275 17.02 4.37 -17.00
C ILE A 275 17.83 3.70 -15.90
N GLN A 276 17.27 3.62 -14.69
CA GLN A 276 17.98 3.08 -13.55
C GLN A 276 18.09 1.55 -13.60
N LEU A 277 17.08 0.82 -14.10
CA LEU A 277 17.14 -0.63 -14.32
C LEU A 277 18.29 -0.98 -15.26
N ALA A 278 18.43 -0.27 -16.38
CA ALA A 278 19.53 -0.51 -17.31
C ALA A 278 20.90 -0.34 -16.65
N ARG A 279 21.07 0.72 -15.84
CA ARG A 279 22.32 0.97 -15.08
C ARG A 279 22.59 -0.13 -14.07
N VAL A 280 21.58 -0.58 -13.32
CA VAL A 280 21.77 -1.64 -12.31
C VAL A 280 22.05 -3.00 -12.96
N ILE A 281 21.41 -3.32 -14.09
CA ILE A 281 21.70 -4.54 -14.86
C ILE A 281 23.18 -4.55 -15.30
N ASP A 282 23.68 -3.46 -15.86
CA ASP A 282 25.09 -3.32 -16.24
C ASP A 282 26.06 -3.50 -15.05
N LEU A 283 25.71 -2.97 -13.86
CA LEU A 283 26.50 -3.22 -12.65
C LEU A 283 26.46 -4.67 -12.19
N LEU A 284 25.31 -5.35 -12.30
CA LEU A 284 25.16 -6.76 -11.94
C LEU A 284 25.99 -7.65 -12.87
N GLU A 285 25.98 -7.37 -14.17
CA GLU A 285 26.77 -8.08 -15.18
C GLU A 285 28.27 -7.90 -14.93
N LYS A 286 28.75 -6.66 -14.80
CA LYS A 286 30.16 -6.36 -14.47
C LYS A 286 30.60 -7.02 -13.18
N THR A 287 29.71 -7.06 -12.18
CA THR A 287 29.99 -7.76 -10.94
C THR A 287 30.08 -9.25 -11.21
N ALA A 288 29.10 -9.86 -11.88
CA ALA A 288 29.11 -11.29 -12.19
C ALA A 288 30.43 -11.75 -12.86
N ASP A 289 30.95 -10.95 -13.80
CA ASP A 289 32.19 -11.22 -14.53
C ASP A 289 33.48 -11.07 -13.70
N ASP A 290 33.44 -10.40 -12.56
CA ASP A 290 34.58 -10.32 -11.64
C ASP A 290 34.79 -11.64 -10.91
N SER A 291 35.70 -12.45 -11.45
CA SER A 291 36.14 -13.75 -10.89
C SER A 291 37.29 -13.63 -9.89
N ARG A 292 37.86 -12.44 -9.69
CA ARG A 292 39.06 -12.23 -8.86
C ARG A 292 38.72 -11.81 -7.44
N SER A 293 37.62 -11.08 -7.25
CA SER A 293 37.18 -10.62 -5.94
C SER A 293 36.61 -11.75 -5.08
N ASP A 294 36.87 -11.70 -3.78
CA ASP A 294 36.20 -12.59 -2.84
C ASP A 294 34.69 -12.31 -2.80
N PRO A 295 33.84 -13.32 -2.51
CA PRO A 295 32.38 -13.18 -2.57
C PRO A 295 31.81 -12.06 -1.70
N ALA A 296 32.38 -11.79 -0.52
CA ALA A 296 31.86 -10.77 0.38
C ALA A 296 32.19 -9.36 -0.12
N THR A 297 33.44 -9.13 -0.54
CA THR A 297 33.89 -7.88 -1.15
C THR A 297 33.13 -7.60 -2.45
N LYS A 298 32.86 -8.63 -3.24
CA LYS A 298 32.08 -8.54 -4.49
C LYS A 298 30.68 -7.94 -4.24
N ILE A 299 29.96 -8.46 -3.24
CA ILE A 299 28.62 -7.96 -2.90
C ILE A 299 28.67 -6.55 -2.27
N GLU A 300 29.64 -6.27 -1.39
CA GLU A 300 29.76 -4.96 -0.77
C GLU A 300 30.14 -3.87 -1.78
N THR A 301 31.01 -4.21 -2.74
CA THR A 301 31.38 -3.33 -3.85
C THR A 301 30.19 -3.04 -4.74
N LEU A 302 29.39 -4.06 -5.10
CA LEU A 302 28.16 -3.88 -5.86
C LEU A 302 27.18 -2.94 -5.14
N LYS A 303 26.93 -3.19 -3.85
CA LYS A 303 26.04 -2.35 -3.03
C LYS A 303 26.50 -0.90 -2.97
N THR A 304 27.80 -0.68 -2.73
CA THR A 304 28.40 0.66 -2.71
C THR A 304 28.28 1.35 -4.07
N THR A 305 28.53 0.62 -5.15
CA THR A 305 28.44 1.16 -6.51
C THR A 305 27.01 1.50 -6.90
N ILE A 306 26.04 0.66 -6.53
CA ILE A 306 24.61 0.96 -6.69
C ILE A 306 24.26 2.24 -5.93
N ALA A 307 24.67 2.37 -4.66
CA ALA A 307 24.37 3.53 -3.83
C ALA A 307 24.92 4.86 -4.40
N MET A 308 25.95 4.81 -5.25
CA MET A 308 26.54 5.98 -5.92
C MET A 308 25.88 6.33 -7.26
N LEU A 309 24.92 5.53 -7.76
CA LEU A 309 24.25 5.84 -9.01
C LEU A 309 23.47 7.17 -8.89
N SER A 310 23.67 8.06 -9.86
CA SER A 310 22.97 9.34 -9.90
C SER A 310 21.46 9.16 -10.00
N LEU A 311 20.73 9.91 -9.16
CA LEU A 311 19.28 10.05 -9.20
C LEU A 311 18.83 11.30 -9.95
N GLU A 312 19.76 12.12 -10.44
CA GLU A 312 19.42 13.34 -11.16
C GLU A 312 19.06 13.01 -12.61
N ALA A 313 17.83 13.36 -12.98
CA ALA A 313 17.35 13.23 -14.36
C ALA A 313 17.74 14.45 -15.19
N ASP A 314 17.93 14.30 -16.49
CA ASP A 314 18.08 15.44 -17.38
C ASP A 314 16.70 16.07 -17.65
N LEU A 315 16.64 17.40 -17.70
CA LEU A 315 15.43 18.14 -18.09
C LEU A 315 14.98 17.75 -19.51
N THR A 316 15.92 17.40 -20.39
CA THR A 316 15.60 16.89 -21.74
C THR A 316 14.77 15.61 -21.68
N THR A 317 15.02 14.72 -20.71
CA THR A 317 14.24 13.49 -20.53
C THR A 317 12.80 13.81 -20.15
N ALA A 318 12.59 14.81 -19.29
CA ALA A 318 11.24 15.25 -18.93
C ALA A 318 10.50 15.86 -20.14
N GLN A 319 11.21 16.65 -20.96
CA GLN A 319 10.67 17.23 -22.19
C GLN A 319 10.29 16.15 -23.21
N GLU A 320 11.13 15.12 -23.39
CA GLU A 320 10.84 13.97 -24.25
C GLU A 320 9.57 13.23 -23.80
N VAL A 321 9.38 13.03 -22.49
CA VAL A 321 8.18 12.39 -21.94
C VAL A 321 6.94 13.23 -22.24
N ILE A 322 6.99 14.55 -22.01
CA ILE A 322 5.87 15.45 -22.32
C ILE A 322 5.55 15.43 -23.82
N ALA A 323 6.58 15.52 -24.66
CA ALA A 323 6.42 15.51 -26.12
C ALA A 323 5.82 14.18 -26.62
N GLY A 324 6.26 13.06 -26.05
CA GLY A 324 5.76 11.72 -26.40
C GLY A 324 4.34 11.44 -25.90
N PHE A 325 3.86 12.15 -24.89
CA PHE A 325 2.52 11.96 -24.32
C PHE A 325 1.40 12.41 -25.27
N GLY A 326 1.68 13.37 -26.16
CA GLY A 326 0.78 13.74 -27.26
C GLY A 326 -0.52 14.45 -26.85
N GLN A 327 -0.69 14.82 -25.58
CA GLN A 327 -1.82 15.59 -25.08
C GLN A 327 -1.36 16.85 -24.32
N PRO A 328 -2.15 17.94 -24.36
CA PRO A 328 -1.87 19.12 -23.55
C PRO A 328 -1.94 18.80 -22.06
N VAL A 329 -0.90 19.17 -21.32
CA VAL A 329 -0.78 18.95 -19.87
C VAL A 329 -0.29 20.23 -19.21
N ARG A 330 -0.73 20.47 -17.97
CA ARG A 330 -0.36 21.69 -17.22
C ARG A 330 1.01 21.58 -16.54
N LYS A 331 1.58 20.38 -16.51
CA LYS A 331 2.83 20.09 -15.80
C LYS A 331 4.03 20.64 -16.55
N SER A 332 4.88 21.35 -15.81
CA SER A 332 6.17 21.83 -16.30
C SER A 332 7.16 20.67 -16.46
N PRO A 333 8.18 20.81 -17.33
CA PRO A 333 9.28 19.86 -17.41
C PRO A 333 9.96 19.60 -16.07
N GLU A 334 10.07 20.60 -15.19
CA GLU A 334 10.65 20.48 -13.86
C GLU A 334 9.81 19.57 -12.95
N GLU A 335 8.49 19.69 -12.97
CA GLU A 335 7.60 18.78 -12.23
C GLU A 335 7.69 17.34 -12.76
N ILE A 336 7.81 17.17 -14.08
CA ILE A 336 7.95 15.86 -14.71
C ILE A 336 9.32 15.25 -14.44
N LYS A 337 10.39 16.06 -14.38
CA LYS A 337 11.72 15.63 -13.96
C LYS A 337 11.66 14.95 -12.60
N SER A 338 11.00 15.54 -11.61
CA SER A 338 10.86 14.92 -10.28
C SER A 338 10.19 13.54 -10.33
N ALA A 339 9.21 13.32 -11.22
CA ALA A 339 8.60 12.01 -11.41
C ALA A 339 9.58 10.98 -12.02
N VAL A 340 10.43 11.39 -12.96
CA VAL A 340 11.54 10.54 -13.47
C VAL A 340 12.49 10.17 -12.33
N GLU A 341 12.89 11.13 -11.50
CA GLU A 341 13.81 10.90 -10.38
C GLU A 341 13.20 9.95 -9.32
N ILE A 342 11.88 10.03 -9.08
CA ILE A 342 11.14 9.07 -8.24
C ILE A 342 11.25 7.65 -8.80
N GLY A 343 11.07 7.47 -10.11
CA GLY A 343 11.24 6.17 -10.77
C GLY A 343 12.66 5.62 -10.59
N MET A 344 13.67 6.48 -10.75
CA MET A 344 15.08 6.10 -10.53
C MET A 344 15.33 5.70 -9.07
N LYS A 345 14.82 6.48 -8.10
CA LYS A 345 14.95 6.20 -6.67
C LYS A 345 14.30 4.88 -6.28
N THR A 346 13.16 4.54 -6.89
CA THR A 346 12.47 3.26 -6.66
C THR A 346 13.36 2.05 -6.99
N ILE A 347 14.00 2.06 -8.18
CA ILE A 347 14.88 0.96 -8.59
C ILE A 347 16.15 0.90 -7.74
N LEU A 348 16.74 2.06 -7.43
CA LEU A 348 17.88 2.15 -6.53
C LEU A 348 17.57 1.50 -5.18
N GLY A 349 16.46 1.90 -4.54
CA GLY A 349 16.02 1.36 -3.25
C GLY A 349 15.76 -0.14 -3.30
N HIS A 350 15.11 -0.64 -4.36
CA HIS A 350 14.89 -2.07 -4.55
C HIS A 350 16.20 -2.86 -4.67
N ALA A 351 17.17 -2.36 -5.46
CA ALA A 351 18.47 -3.00 -5.64
C ALA A 351 19.31 -3.02 -4.36
N LEU A 352 19.36 -1.90 -3.63
CA LEU A 352 20.03 -1.82 -2.33
C LEU A 352 19.41 -2.80 -1.32
N ASN A 353 18.08 -2.83 -1.22
CA ASN A 353 17.41 -3.77 -0.34
C ASN A 353 17.72 -5.23 -0.73
N MET A 354 17.72 -5.58 -2.02
CA MET A 354 18.08 -6.93 -2.48
C MET A 354 19.51 -7.33 -2.08
N THR A 355 20.49 -6.44 -2.26
CA THR A 355 21.89 -6.70 -1.83
C THR A 355 21.98 -6.89 -0.31
N GLN A 356 21.30 -6.04 0.46
CA GLN A 356 21.27 -6.12 1.92
C GLN A 356 20.62 -7.41 2.42
N GLN A 357 19.48 -7.81 1.84
CA GLN A 357 18.79 -9.06 2.19
C GLN A 357 19.66 -10.28 1.89
N PHE A 358 20.44 -10.26 0.80
CA PHE A 358 21.40 -11.31 0.50
C PHE A 358 22.50 -11.40 1.56
N GLN A 359 23.13 -10.27 1.92
CA GLN A 359 24.18 -10.23 2.95
C GLN A 359 23.68 -10.73 4.32
N LEU A 360 22.46 -10.35 4.72
CA LEU A 360 21.86 -10.78 5.98
C LEU A 360 21.61 -12.29 6.03
N ARG A 361 21.21 -12.90 4.90
CA ARG A 361 20.96 -14.34 4.79
C ARG A 361 22.24 -15.15 4.60
N ASN A 362 23.29 -14.54 4.09
CA ASN A 362 24.56 -15.19 3.77
C ASN A 362 25.74 -14.40 4.38
N PRO A 363 25.95 -14.46 5.72
CA PRO A 363 27.05 -13.74 6.37
C PRO A 363 28.45 -14.17 5.93
N LYS A 364 28.55 -15.40 5.39
CA LYS A 364 29.77 -15.97 4.79
C LYS A 364 29.40 -16.53 3.42
N PRO A 365 29.19 -15.67 2.41
CA PRO A 365 28.69 -16.11 1.13
C PRO A 365 29.77 -16.93 0.41
N ASP A 366 29.40 -18.07 -0.16
CA ASP A 366 30.29 -18.81 -1.05
C ASP A 366 30.18 -18.30 -2.50
N PRO A 367 31.19 -18.53 -3.36
CA PRO A 367 31.18 -18.04 -4.74
C PRO A 367 30.00 -18.55 -5.59
N ALA A 368 29.56 -19.79 -5.38
CA ALA A 368 28.49 -20.38 -6.18
C ALA A 368 27.13 -19.76 -5.83
N ASP A 369 26.90 -19.47 -4.55
CA ASP A 369 25.70 -18.80 -4.07
C ASP A 369 25.63 -17.34 -4.53
N VAL A 370 26.76 -16.61 -4.51
CA VAL A 370 26.83 -15.26 -5.07
C VAL A 370 26.52 -15.24 -6.56
N ASN A 371 27.16 -16.12 -7.34
CA ASN A 371 26.95 -16.16 -8.79
C ASN A 371 25.51 -16.55 -9.15
N ARG A 372 24.92 -17.52 -8.42
CA ARG A 372 23.52 -17.89 -8.59
C ARG A 372 22.58 -16.72 -8.26
N TRP A 373 22.86 -16.01 -7.16
CA TRP A 373 22.05 -14.87 -6.76
C TRP A 373 22.14 -13.72 -7.77
N LEU A 374 23.36 -13.35 -8.22
CA LEU A 374 23.57 -12.32 -9.24
C LEU A 374 22.81 -12.65 -10.52
N GLY A 375 22.95 -13.87 -11.04
CA GLY A 375 22.24 -14.31 -12.24
C GLY A 375 20.71 -14.24 -12.09
N ASN A 376 20.18 -14.66 -10.95
CA ASN A 376 18.74 -14.58 -10.68
C ASN A 376 18.23 -13.14 -10.59
N VAL A 377 18.97 -12.24 -9.91
CA VAL A 377 18.59 -10.83 -9.78
C VAL A 377 18.68 -10.12 -11.11
N GLN A 378 19.76 -10.36 -11.88
CA GLN A 378 19.93 -9.82 -13.22
C GLN A 378 18.78 -10.25 -14.13
N GLN A 379 18.49 -11.55 -14.20
CA GLN A 379 17.38 -12.06 -15.03
C GLN A 379 16.03 -11.45 -14.62
N ARG A 380 15.79 -11.29 -13.31
CA ARG A 380 14.56 -10.64 -12.81
C ARG A 380 14.47 -9.18 -13.28
N TYR A 381 15.57 -8.43 -13.24
CA TYR A 381 15.60 -7.03 -13.67
C TYR A 381 15.51 -6.88 -15.18
N GLU A 382 16.14 -7.76 -15.95
CA GLU A 382 15.96 -7.83 -17.40
C GLU A 382 14.51 -8.14 -17.78
N ASN A 383 13.86 -9.07 -17.06
CA ASN A 383 12.44 -9.35 -17.23
C ASN A 383 11.57 -8.14 -16.92
N TRP A 384 11.87 -7.41 -15.83
CA TRP A 384 11.18 -6.17 -15.49
C TRP A 384 11.36 -5.13 -16.59
N LEU A 385 12.61 -4.84 -16.99
CA LEU A 385 12.91 -3.87 -18.04
C LEU A 385 12.18 -4.19 -19.34
N ARG A 386 12.11 -5.48 -19.74
CA ARG A 386 11.35 -5.93 -20.92
C ARG A 386 9.85 -5.64 -20.81
N ARG A 387 9.26 -5.79 -19.62
CA ARG A 387 7.83 -5.51 -19.39
C ARG A 387 7.51 -4.02 -19.47
N LEU A 388 8.45 -3.14 -19.13
CA LEU A 388 8.25 -1.69 -19.21
C LEU A 388 8.17 -1.15 -20.65
N GLY A 389 8.27 -2.01 -21.67
CA GLY A 389 8.11 -1.64 -23.07
C GLY A 389 9.29 -0.87 -23.65
N LYS A 390 9.09 -0.27 -24.83
CA LYS A 390 10.06 0.62 -25.50
C LYS A 390 9.79 2.08 -25.20
#